data_AF-A0A7M2WVE0-F1
#
_entry.id   AF-A0A7M2WVE0-F1
#
_cell.length_a   1.000
_cell.length_b   1.000
_cell.length_c   1.000
_cell.angle_alpha   90.00
_cell.angle_beta   90.00
_cell.angle_gamma   90.00
#
_symmetry.space_group_name_H-M   'P 1'
#
loop_
_entity.id
_entity.type
_entity.pdbx_description
1 polymer ?
#
loop_
_entity_poly.entity_id
_entity_poly.type
_entity_poly.pdbx_seq_one_letter_code
_entity_poly.pdbx_strand_id
1 'polypeptide(L)'
;MRLHYSTTFGVALAIVGLWSASCTSTPEAPKPTPASSMKTAGKHSVQTPQLQALMKVISMTAADYTPKTLPADVETPKPAADLEKAYAQASVLADALVTAADRIPFAIEDKPLSKETREGFLSEAKRLKQSAVELKDHASHKQGEAMTRALDRINATCITCHSRYRDLTGTLDAPRAALGLLD
;
A
#
# COMPACT_ATOMS: atom_id res chain seq x y z
N MET A 1 -6.83 -52.62 17.17
CA MET A 1 -5.35 -52.60 17.03
C MET A 1 -4.85 -51.24 17.49
N ARG A 2 -3.87 -51.23 18.41
CA ARG A 2 -3.43 -50.06 19.17
C ARG A 2 -2.51 -49.13 18.36
N LEU A 3 -2.70 -47.84 18.64
CA LEU A 3 -1.89 -46.64 18.39
C LEU A 3 -0.39 -46.84 18.57
N HIS A 4 0.44 -46.01 17.90
CA HIS A 4 1.50 -45.17 18.48
C HIS A 4 2.12 -44.29 17.38
N TYR A 5 2.00 -42.96 17.48
CA TYR A 5 2.90 -42.01 16.79
C TYR A 5 3.46 -41.05 17.84
N SER A 6 4.78 -41.13 18.05
CA SER A 6 5.55 -40.32 18.98
C SER A 6 5.77 -38.92 18.44
N THR A 7 5.32 -37.93 19.19
CA THR A 7 5.70 -36.52 19.11
C THR A 7 6.99 -36.29 19.89
N THR A 8 8.03 -35.78 19.25
CA THR A 8 9.18 -35.18 19.93
C THR A 8 9.17 -33.68 19.69
N PHE A 9 8.81 -32.93 20.73
CA PHE A 9 8.99 -31.49 20.84
C PHE A 9 10.46 -31.19 21.15
N GLY A 10 11.15 -30.48 20.25
CA GLY A 10 12.46 -29.90 20.49
C GLY A 10 12.32 -28.42 20.84
N VAL A 11 12.32 -28.11 22.13
CA VAL A 11 12.44 -26.73 22.63
C VAL A 11 13.91 -26.33 22.51
N ALA A 12 14.21 -25.27 21.75
CA ALA A 12 15.50 -24.60 21.77
C ALA A 12 15.31 -23.15 22.23
N LEU A 13 15.52 -22.94 23.53
CA LEU A 13 15.86 -21.65 24.11
C LEU A 13 17.20 -21.18 23.54
N ALA A 14 17.28 -19.94 23.02
CA ALA A 14 18.57 -19.28 22.86
C ALA A 14 18.48 -17.74 22.87
N ILE A 15 19.04 -17.20 23.95
CA ILE A 15 19.94 -16.03 23.99
C ILE A 15 19.28 -14.64 23.95
N VAL A 16 19.12 -14.13 25.17
CA VAL A 16 19.09 -12.71 25.53
C VAL A 16 20.45 -12.09 25.14
N GLY A 17 20.46 -11.31 24.06
CA GLY A 17 21.60 -10.49 23.65
C GLY A 17 21.44 -9.04 24.11
N LEU A 18 22.01 -8.73 25.27
CA LEU A 18 22.15 -7.40 25.84
C LEU A 18 23.22 -6.63 25.04
N TRP A 19 22.84 -5.62 24.26
CA TRP A 19 23.80 -4.69 23.62
C TRP A 19 23.55 -3.27 24.11
N SER A 20 24.28 -2.91 25.17
CA SER A 20 24.56 -1.54 25.56
C SER A 20 25.75 -1.04 24.76
N ALA A 21 25.59 0.05 24.00
CA ALA A 21 26.71 0.84 23.48
C ALA A 21 26.39 2.33 23.63
N SER A 22 27.07 2.94 24.59
CA SER A 22 27.10 4.38 24.85
C SER A 22 28.24 5.06 24.09
N CYS A 23 28.04 6.36 23.83
CA CYS A 23 29.02 7.42 23.48
C CYS A 23 29.59 7.35 22.06
N THR A 24 29.60 8.42 21.27
CA THR A 24 30.42 9.61 21.55
C THR A 24 29.97 10.78 20.68
N SER A 25 29.76 11.95 21.29
CA SER A 25 29.49 13.21 20.61
C SER A 25 30.77 13.77 19.97
N THR A 26 30.76 13.96 18.66
CA THR A 26 31.84 14.66 17.91
C THR A 26 31.52 16.16 17.82
N PRO A 27 32.48 17.07 18.11
CA PRO A 27 32.30 18.50 17.92
C PRO A 27 32.55 18.95 16.47
N GLU A 28 31.54 19.64 15.94
CA GLU A 28 31.52 20.81 15.05
C GLU A 28 32.48 20.91 13.84
N ALA A 29 31.88 20.95 12.64
CA ALA A 29 32.44 21.62 11.46
C ALA A 29 31.53 22.80 11.05
N PRO A 30 32.09 23.96 10.64
CA PRO A 30 31.31 25.15 10.36
C PRO A 30 30.63 25.14 8.98
N LYS A 31 29.34 25.52 9.00
CA LYS A 31 28.46 26.14 7.96
C LYS A 31 28.75 25.87 6.47
N PRO A 32 27.65 25.56 5.75
CA PRO A 32 27.20 26.46 4.69
C PRO A 32 25.82 27.04 4.99
N THR A 33 25.72 28.35 4.79
CA THR A 33 24.54 29.17 4.50
C THR A 33 23.31 28.34 4.07
N PRO A 34 22.12 28.51 4.68
CA PRO A 34 20.91 28.10 4.01
C PRO A 34 20.73 29.06 2.83
N ALA A 35 21.28 28.68 1.68
CA ALA A 35 20.66 29.06 0.44
C ALA A 35 19.26 28.49 0.53
N SER A 36 18.34 29.35 0.96
CA SER A 36 16.92 29.24 0.69
C SER A 36 16.80 29.25 -0.82
N SER A 37 17.13 28.11 -1.43
CA SER A 37 16.52 27.72 -2.67
C SER A 37 15.08 27.49 -2.27
N MET A 38 14.32 28.59 -2.30
CA MET A 38 12.97 28.52 -2.79
C MET A 38 13.07 27.80 -4.13
N LYS A 39 13.06 26.45 -4.08
CA LYS A 39 12.52 25.66 -5.16
C LYS A 39 11.13 26.22 -5.29
N THR A 40 10.99 27.14 -6.24
CA THR A 40 9.74 27.43 -6.88
C THR A 40 9.14 26.06 -7.11
N ALA A 41 8.11 25.71 -6.32
CA ALA A 41 7.29 24.54 -6.55
C ALA A 41 6.68 24.83 -7.92
N GLY A 42 7.42 24.43 -8.95
CA GLY A 42 7.12 24.76 -10.31
C GLY A 42 5.73 24.22 -10.59
N LYS A 43 5.00 24.95 -11.42
CA LYS A 43 3.69 24.60 -11.98
C LYS A 43 3.74 23.32 -12.85
N HIS A 44 4.56 22.34 -12.46
CA HIS A 44 4.99 21.17 -13.23
C HIS A 44 4.45 19.85 -12.67
N SER A 45 3.43 19.89 -11.80
CA SER A 45 2.58 18.73 -11.55
C SER A 45 1.79 18.41 -12.83
N VAL A 46 2.47 17.83 -13.82
CA VAL A 46 1.89 17.43 -15.10
C VAL A 46 1.51 15.97 -14.97
N GLN A 47 0.49 15.68 -14.17
CA GLN A 47 -0.26 14.45 -14.42
C GLN A 47 -0.85 14.57 -15.82
N THR A 48 -0.68 13.54 -16.65
CA THR A 48 -1.46 13.47 -17.88
C THR A 48 -2.94 13.35 -17.49
N PRO A 49 -3.87 13.90 -18.28
CA PRO A 49 -5.30 13.70 -18.04
C PRO A 49 -5.66 12.21 -17.86
N GLN A 50 -4.94 11.33 -18.56
CA GLN A 50 -5.10 9.88 -18.44
C GLN A 50 -4.68 9.33 -17.07
N LEU A 51 -3.50 9.68 -16.56
CA LEU A 51 -3.04 9.24 -15.23
C LEU A 51 -3.91 9.84 -14.12
N GLN A 52 -4.33 11.09 -14.27
CA GLN A 52 -5.24 11.74 -13.31
C GLN A 52 -6.61 11.06 -13.28
N ALA A 53 -7.19 10.74 -14.44
CA ALA A 53 -8.46 10.02 -14.51
C ALA A 53 -8.34 8.63 -13.87
N LEU A 54 -7.20 7.95 -14.08
CA LEU A 54 -6.92 6.65 -13.47
C LEU A 54 -6.84 6.74 -11.93
N MET A 55 -6.08 7.70 -11.41
CA MET A 55 -5.96 7.90 -9.95
C MET A 55 -7.30 8.31 -9.34
N LYS A 56 -8.11 9.10 -10.04
CA LYS A 56 -9.47 9.44 -9.60
C LYS A 56 -10.35 8.19 -9.51
N VAL A 57 -10.31 7.29 -10.49
CA VAL A 57 -11.05 6.03 -10.45
C VAL A 57 -10.61 5.18 -9.25
N ILE A 58 -9.30 5.00 -9.05
CA ILE A 58 -8.77 4.27 -7.89
C ILE A 58 -9.27 4.89 -6.58
N SER A 59 -9.17 6.22 -6.45
CA SER A 59 -9.60 6.93 -5.24
C SER A 59 -11.11 6.82 -4.99
N MET A 60 -11.94 6.88 -6.03
CA MET A 60 -13.39 6.72 -5.89
C MET A 60 -13.74 5.29 -5.47
N THR A 61 -13.18 4.28 -6.14
CA THR A 61 -13.41 2.88 -5.79
C THR A 61 -12.90 2.55 -4.37
N ALA A 62 -11.79 3.14 -3.95
CA ALA A 62 -11.26 2.99 -2.60
C ALA A 62 -12.11 3.72 -1.55
N ALA A 63 -12.69 4.89 -1.86
CA ALA A 63 -13.57 5.61 -0.94
C ALA A 63 -14.90 4.87 -0.71
N ASP A 64 -15.46 4.29 -1.77
CA ASP A 64 -16.65 3.43 -1.69
C ASP A 64 -16.37 2.12 -0.92
N TYR A 65 -15.11 1.67 -0.96
CA TYR A 65 -14.61 0.59 -0.11
C TYR A 65 -14.27 1.12 1.29
N THR A 66 -15.28 1.40 2.10
CA THR A 66 -15.03 1.70 3.51
C THR A 66 -14.85 0.37 4.27
N PRO A 67 -13.69 0.10 4.92
CA PRO A 67 -13.45 -1.13 5.67
C PRO A 67 -14.34 -1.28 6.92
N LYS A 68 -15.34 -0.41 7.14
CA LYS A 68 -16.37 -0.55 8.18
C LYS A 68 -17.08 -1.91 8.12
N THR A 69 -17.12 -2.55 6.95
CA THR A 69 -17.68 -3.89 6.77
C THR A 69 -16.74 -5.01 7.22
N LEU A 70 -15.43 -4.77 7.32
CA LEU A 70 -14.51 -5.73 7.92
C LEU A 70 -14.50 -5.57 9.45
N PRO A 71 -14.59 -6.67 10.20
CA PRO A 71 -14.47 -6.61 11.65
C PRO A 71 -13.05 -6.17 12.03
N ALA A 72 -12.93 -5.15 12.89
CA ALA A 72 -11.66 -4.79 13.52
C ALA A 72 -11.18 -5.91 14.48
N ASP A 73 -12.14 -6.68 14.98
CA ASP A 73 -11.93 -7.84 15.84
C ASP A 73 -12.59 -9.07 15.20
N VAL A 74 -11.76 -10.03 14.77
CA VAL A 74 -12.19 -11.29 14.12
C VAL A 74 -13.11 -12.12 15.03
N GLU A 75 -13.06 -11.90 16.34
CA GLU A 75 -13.90 -12.62 17.31
C GLU A 75 -15.31 -12.08 17.42
N THR A 76 -15.58 -10.86 16.93
CA THR A 76 -16.93 -10.29 16.92
C THR A 76 -17.74 -10.87 15.75
N PRO A 77 -18.76 -11.72 15.99
CA PRO A 77 -19.52 -12.36 14.92
C PRO A 77 -20.30 -11.29 14.14
N LYS A 78 -20.07 -11.19 12.83
CA LYS A 78 -20.91 -10.39 11.92
C LYS A 78 -21.96 -11.26 11.24
N PRO A 79 -23.09 -10.67 10.82
CA PRO A 79 -24.02 -11.35 9.93
C PRO A 79 -23.32 -11.84 8.66
N ALA A 80 -23.59 -13.07 8.25
CA ALA A 80 -22.99 -13.66 7.04
C ALA A 80 -23.20 -12.78 5.79
N ALA A 81 -24.35 -12.12 5.68
CA ALA A 81 -24.68 -11.22 4.57
C ALA A 81 -23.70 -10.04 4.44
N ASP A 82 -23.22 -9.49 5.56
CA ASP A 82 -22.28 -8.36 5.55
C ASP A 82 -20.90 -8.80 5.08
N LEU A 83 -20.47 -10.00 5.49
CA LEU A 83 -19.20 -10.60 5.04
C LEU A 83 -19.24 -10.92 3.54
N GLU A 84 -20.34 -11.49 3.04
CA GLU A 84 -20.49 -11.75 1.60
C GLU A 84 -20.44 -10.47 0.77
N LYS A 85 -21.10 -9.40 1.23
CA LYS A 85 -21.01 -8.10 0.60
C LYS A 85 -19.57 -7.56 0.59
N ALA A 86 -18.84 -7.70 1.70
CA ALA A 86 -17.45 -7.26 1.78
C ALA A 86 -16.54 -8.02 0.80
N TYR A 87 -16.69 -9.35 0.67
CA TYR A 87 -15.95 -10.15 -0.30
C TYR A 87 -16.27 -9.75 -1.75
N ALA A 88 -17.55 -9.54 -2.08
CA ALA A 88 -17.94 -9.08 -3.41
C ALA A 88 -17.34 -7.70 -3.75
N GLN A 89 -17.39 -6.77 -2.80
CA GLN A 89 -16.79 -5.44 -2.97
C GLN A 89 -15.26 -5.49 -3.13
N ALA A 90 -14.58 -6.33 -2.36
CA ALA A 90 -13.13 -6.53 -2.48
C ALA A 90 -12.73 -7.10 -3.85
N SER A 91 -13.51 -8.02 -4.40
CA SER A 91 -13.28 -8.54 -5.76
C SER A 91 -13.43 -7.45 -6.82
N VAL A 92 -14.46 -6.59 -6.71
CA VAL A 92 -14.66 -5.47 -7.64
C VAL A 92 -13.51 -4.46 -7.55
N LEU A 93 -13.09 -4.12 -6.33
CA LEU A 93 -11.94 -3.24 -6.10
C LEU A 93 -10.66 -3.83 -6.72
N ALA A 94 -10.41 -5.12 -6.51
CA ALA A 94 -9.26 -5.81 -7.07
C ALA A 94 -9.22 -5.73 -8.61
N ASP A 95 -10.34 -5.97 -9.29
CA ASP A 95 -10.43 -5.86 -10.75
C ASP A 95 -10.15 -4.44 -11.26
N ALA A 96 -10.66 -3.43 -10.55
CA ALA A 96 -10.38 -2.03 -10.85
C ALA A 96 -8.88 -1.71 -10.70
N LEU A 97 -8.24 -2.20 -9.63
CA LEU A 97 -6.82 -2.00 -9.36
C LEU A 97 -5.91 -2.71 -10.38
N VAL A 98 -6.24 -3.94 -10.78
CA VAL A 98 -5.51 -4.67 -11.83
C VAL A 98 -5.59 -3.90 -13.14
N THR A 99 -6.81 -3.50 -13.54
CA THR A 99 -7.03 -2.71 -14.76
C THR A 99 -6.26 -1.40 -14.72
N ALA A 100 -6.24 -0.74 -13.56
CA ALA A 100 -5.51 0.50 -13.39
C ALA A 100 -4.00 0.30 -13.51
N ALA A 101 -3.44 -0.69 -12.80
CA ALA A 101 -2.02 -1.02 -12.85
C ALA A 101 -1.55 -1.36 -14.27
N ASP A 102 -2.36 -2.05 -15.06
CA ASP A 102 -2.06 -2.37 -16.46
C ASP A 102 -2.05 -1.15 -17.39
N ARG A 103 -2.74 -0.07 -17.01
CA ARG A 103 -2.76 1.19 -17.78
C ARG A 103 -1.62 2.14 -17.44
N ILE A 104 -0.94 1.94 -16.31
CA ILE A 104 0.15 2.81 -15.85
C ILE A 104 1.29 2.92 -16.88
N PRO A 105 1.82 1.84 -17.47
CA PRO A 105 2.94 1.93 -18.42
C PRO A 105 2.66 2.86 -19.60
N PHE A 106 1.45 2.77 -20.16
CA PHE A 106 1.01 3.62 -21.27
C PHE A 106 0.88 5.09 -20.85
N ALA A 107 0.37 5.35 -19.64
CA ALA A 107 0.16 6.71 -19.15
C ALA A 107 1.47 7.50 -18.91
N ILE A 108 2.62 6.81 -18.82
CA ILE A 108 3.94 7.40 -18.64
C ILE A 108 4.88 7.22 -19.84
N GLU A 109 4.41 6.63 -20.95
CA GLU A 109 5.23 6.34 -22.12
C GLU A 109 5.95 7.60 -22.62
N ASP A 110 5.18 8.66 -22.86
CA ASP A 110 5.67 9.95 -23.39
C ASP A 110 6.33 10.86 -22.33
N LYS A 111 6.53 10.39 -21.10
CA LYS A 111 7.14 11.21 -20.05
C LYS A 111 8.66 11.21 -20.14
N PRO A 112 9.33 12.37 -20.07
CA PRO A 112 10.78 12.45 -20.00
C PRO A 112 11.28 12.05 -18.61
N LEU A 113 11.31 10.75 -18.33
CA LEU A 113 11.79 10.16 -17.08
C LEU A 113 13.20 9.61 -17.27
N SER A 114 14.01 9.66 -16.21
CA SER A 114 15.23 8.85 -16.18
C SER A 114 14.86 7.36 -16.25
N LYS A 115 15.77 6.55 -16.79
CA LYS A 115 15.57 5.09 -16.87
C LYS A 115 15.25 4.49 -15.48
N GLU A 116 16.01 4.89 -14.47
CA GLU A 116 15.83 4.43 -13.09
C GLU A 116 14.45 4.82 -12.52
N THR A 117 14.03 6.08 -12.72
CA THR A 117 12.70 6.53 -12.27
C THR A 117 11.58 5.75 -12.95
N ARG A 118 11.70 5.53 -14.27
CA ARG A 118 10.72 4.76 -15.06
C ARG A 118 10.65 3.32 -14.57
N GLU A 119 11.78 2.63 -14.42
CA GLU A 119 11.84 1.25 -13.95
C GLU A 119 11.29 1.10 -12.53
N GLY A 120 11.64 2.02 -11.63
CA GLY A 120 11.10 2.04 -10.27
C GLY A 120 9.58 2.22 -10.25
N PHE A 121 9.05 3.16 -11.03
CA PHE A 121 7.61 3.40 -11.11
C PHE A 121 6.84 2.20 -11.69
N LEU A 122 7.36 1.59 -12.75
CA LEU A 122 6.80 0.37 -13.33
C LEU A 122 6.85 -0.83 -12.37
N SER A 123 7.88 -0.91 -11.54
CA SER A 123 8.00 -1.94 -10.50
C SER A 123 6.89 -1.80 -9.43
N GLU A 124 6.61 -0.58 -8.98
CA GLU A 124 5.50 -0.34 -8.04
C GLU A 124 4.13 -0.63 -8.69
N ALA A 125 3.93 -0.29 -9.96
CA ALA A 125 2.72 -0.68 -10.69
C ALA A 125 2.54 -2.20 -10.75
N LYS A 126 3.61 -2.95 -10.98
CA LYS A 126 3.59 -4.42 -10.97
C LYS A 126 3.25 -4.98 -9.58
N ARG A 127 3.82 -4.41 -8.51
CA ARG A 127 3.50 -4.79 -7.12
C ARG A 127 2.03 -4.54 -6.77
N LEU A 128 1.48 -3.41 -7.21
CA LEU A 128 0.07 -3.08 -7.06
C LEU A 128 -0.81 -4.13 -7.74
N LYS A 129 -0.51 -4.45 -9.01
CA LYS A 129 -1.23 -5.49 -9.77
C LYS A 129 -1.20 -6.83 -9.04
N GLN A 130 -0.02 -7.28 -8.59
CA GLN A 130 0.11 -8.56 -7.91
C GLN A 130 -0.73 -8.60 -6.63
N SER A 131 -0.63 -7.56 -5.78
CA SER A 131 -1.41 -7.49 -4.54
C SER A 131 -2.93 -7.43 -4.80
N ALA A 132 -3.35 -6.79 -5.90
CA ALA A 132 -4.75 -6.78 -6.32
C ALA A 132 -5.23 -8.16 -6.81
N VAL A 133 -4.40 -8.92 -7.53
CA VAL A 133 -4.73 -10.31 -7.90
C VAL A 133 -4.89 -11.19 -6.66
N GLU A 134 -3.98 -11.07 -5.69
CA GLU A 134 -4.07 -11.76 -4.41
C GLU A 134 -5.34 -11.37 -3.64
N LEU A 135 -5.69 -10.07 -3.62
CA LEU A 135 -6.92 -9.59 -3.00
C LEU A 135 -8.15 -10.27 -3.60
N LYS A 136 -8.23 -10.36 -4.93
CA LYS A 136 -9.33 -11.02 -5.64
C LYS A 136 -9.41 -12.50 -5.27
N ASP A 137 -8.27 -13.18 -5.27
CA ASP A 137 -8.19 -14.60 -4.93
C ASP A 137 -8.69 -14.85 -3.50
N HIS A 138 -8.18 -14.10 -2.52
CA HIS A 138 -8.61 -14.21 -1.13
C HIS A 138 -10.09 -13.87 -0.94
N ALA A 139 -10.61 -12.87 -1.65
CA ALA A 139 -12.03 -12.52 -1.61
C ALA A 139 -12.91 -13.66 -2.18
N SER A 140 -12.52 -14.27 -3.30
CA SER A 140 -13.26 -15.36 -3.92
C SER A 140 -13.30 -16.63 -3.05
N HIS A 141 -12.26 -16.86 -2.25
CA HIS A 141 -12.16 -17.96 -1.30
C HIS A 141 -12.67 -17.62 0.11
N LYS A 142 -13.29 -16.43 0.30
CA LYS A 142 -13.81 -15.95 1.60
C LYS A 142 -12.76 -15.98 2.73
N GLN A 143 -11.50 -15.65 2.41
CA GLN A 143 -10.37 -15.66 3.34
C GLN A 143 -10.17 -14.27 3.97
N GLY A 144 -11.01 -13.89 4.93
CA GLY A 144 -11.04 -12.53 5.51
C GLY A 144 -9.68 -11.99 5.97
N GLU A 145 -8.92 -12.75 6.74
CA GLU A 145 -7.61 -12.31 7.25
C GLU A 145 -6.57 -12.11 6.13
N ALA A 146 -6.54 -13.02 5.14
CA ALA A 146 -5.65 -12.91 3.98
C ALA A 146 -6.03 -11.73 3.08
N MET A 147 -7.34 -11.48 2.93
CA MET A 147 -7.89 -10.33 2.23
C MET A 147 -7.45 -9.01 2.88
N THR A 148 -7.54 -8.89 4.21
CA THR A 148 -7.06 -7.72 4.96
C THR A 148 -5.57 -7.48 4.73
N ARG A 149 -4.74 -8.53 4.82
CA ARG A 149 -3.30 -8.40 4.54
C ARG A 149 -3.01 -7.94 3.10
N ALA A 150 -3.78 -8.40 2.12
CA ALA A 150 -3.62 -7.94 0.74
C ALA A 150 -3.99 -6.46 0.58
N LEU A 151 -5.04 -5.98 1.26
CA LEU A 151 -5.40 -4.56 1.31
C LEU A 151 -4.29 -3.71 1.94
N ASP A 152 -3.69 -4.18 3.03
CA ASP A 152 -2.57 -3.48 3.66
C ASP A 152 -1.37 -3.33 2.71
N ARG A 153 -1.05 -4.39 1.96
CA ARG A 153 0.00 -4.36 0.91
C ARG A 153 -0.35 -3.36 -0.20
N ILE A 154 -1.60 -3.33 -0.66
CA ILE A 154 -2.08 -2.36 -1.65
C ILE A 154 -1.89 -0.94 -1.12
N ASN A 155 -2.33 -0.67 0.12
CA ASN A 155 -2.21 0.65 0.75
C ASN A 155 -0.74 1.09 0.88
N ALA A 156 0.14 0.20 1.37
CA ALA A 156 1.57 0.46 1.46
C ALA A 156 2.19 0.77 0.08
N THR A 157 1.76 0.07 -0.97
CA THR A 157 2.21 0.32 -2.35
C THR A 157 1.74 1.69 -2.84
N CYS A 158 0.48 2.06 -2.60
CA CYS A 158 -0.04 3.38 -2.93
C CYS A 158 0.75 4.48 -2.22
N ILE A 159 0.97 4.38 -0.91
CA ILE A 159 1.74 5.36 -0.13
C ILE A 159 3.18 5.48 -0.67
N THR A 160 3.84 4.35 -0.92
CA THR A 160 5.20 4.32 -1.47
C THR A 160 5.26 4.99 -2.84
N CYS A 161 4.31 4.65 -3.72
CA CYS A 161 4.23 5.23 -5.05
C CYS A 161 4.01 6.75 -4.99
N HIS A 162 3.04 7.22 -4.19
CA HIS A 162 2.72 8.65 -4.09
C HIS A 162 3.77 9.48 -3.35
N SER A 163 4.50 8.88 -2.40
CA SER A 163 5.59 9.57 -1.70
C SER A 163 6.83 9.70 -2.57
N ARG A 164 7.22 8.62 -3.26
CA ARG A 164 8.44 8.58 -4.08
C ARG A 164 8.27 9.24 -5.44
N TYR A 165 7.09 9.14 -6.04
CA TYR A 165 6.80 9.62 -7.39
C TYR A 165 5.74 10.72 -7.40
N ARG A 166 5.69 11.53 -6.33
CA ARG A 166 4.73 12.63 -6.14
C ARG A 166 4.58 13.54 -7.36
N ASP A 167 5.68 13.86 -8.04
CA ASP A 167 5.69 14.73 -9.22
C ASP A 167 4.98 14.10 -10.44
N LEU A 168 4.87 12.76 -10.45
CA LEU A 168 4.15 11.99 -11.48
C LEU A 168 2.72 11.67 -11.06
N THR A 169 2.52 11.31 -9.79
CA THR A 169 1.24 10.81 -9.27
C THR A 169 0.36 11.88 -8.65
N GLY A 170 0.85 13.11 -8.54
CA GLY A 170 0.20 14.16 -7.75
C GLY A 170 0.19 13.82 -6.25
N THR A 171 -0.47 14.70 -5.50
CA THR A 171 -0.80 14.50 -4.08
C THR A 171 -2.01 13.60 -3.93
N LEU A 172 -2.00 12.74 -2.90
CA LEU A 172 -3.21 12.11 -2.39
C LEU A 172 -4.02 13.16 -1.61
N ASP A 173 -4.50 14.20 -2.27
CA ASP A 173 -5.43 15.15 -1.66
C ASP A 173 -6.84 14.55 -1.73
N ALA A 174 -7.08 13.51 -0.92
CA ALA A 174 -8.40 13.16 -0.44
C ALA A 174 -8.42 13.43 1.07
N PRO A 175 -9.48 14.06 1.62
CA PRO A 175 -9.43 14.58 2.97
C PRO A 175 -9.22 13.41 3.93
N ARG A 176 -8.18 13.50 4.76
CA ARG A 176 -8.01 12.66 5.95
C ARG A 176 -9.31 12.60 6.79
N ALA A 177 -10.14 13.64 6.71
CA ALA A 177 -11.47 13.75 7.30
C ALA A 177 -12.55 12.82 6.67
N ALA A 178 -12.42 12.36 5.42
CA ALA A 178 -13.39 11.47 4.78
C ALA A 178 -13.20 9.99 5.18
N LEU A 179 -12.02 9.62 5.68
CA LEU A 179 -11.68 8.26 6.11
C LEU A 179 -11.97 7.99 7.60
N GLY A 180 -12.48 8.98 8.35
CA GLY A 180 -12.95 8.80 9.73
C GLY A 180 -11.91 8.24 10.71
N LEU A 181 -10.62 8.29 10.38
CA LEU A 181 -9.54 8.06 11.33
C LEU A 181 -9.18 9.41 11.96
N LEU A 182 -9.45 9.54 13.26
CA LEU A 182 -9.19 10.64 14.20
C LEU A 182 -10.39 11.58 14.43
N ASP A 183 -11.14 11.31 15.50
CA ASP A 183 -10.92 12.02 16.77
C ASP A 183 -10.17 11.09 17.72
#